data_AF-A0A7G2C6Z0-F1
#
_entry.id   AF-A0A7G2C6Z0-F1
#
_cell.length_a   1.000
_cell.length_b   1.000
_cell.length_c   1.000
_cell.angle_alpha   90.00
_cell.angle_beta   90.00
_cell.angle_gamma   90.00
#
_symmetry.space_group_name_H-M   'P 1'
#
loop_
_entity.id
_entity.type
_entity.pdbx_description
1 polymer ?
#
loop_
_entity_poly.entity_id
_entity_poly.type
_entity_poly.pdbx_seq_one_letter_code
_entity_poly.pdbx_strand_id
1 'polypeptide(L)'
;MSDTVPAAFFAQWTALQQQVTEGAMERSELKQEIRLLQERNNALKREIGELKEEKHNYGAEMNTIFERQKNELEEALKDIARLRKEHSDYEREMTATIKKIQQELGDALKVERNTLLDKYYDLSTCQCDLIGLYKYCKVYRVPEDVRRSVLAEDTRKELTLPATLEEDIRGGSVGQFLEWMVVPLPELKTIIGNYDIAAHFYVQYKKGSIPLPLLKSYCKDYGVKGQYNFTKETLLTVTAVGTCLEYFTTVLPLLGGVTSVDFSNIGQYTLPEDRRTMIGGGSVGEFLTTVVDLLPEPKCVRGFYEYYYVLTRRQNGKK
;
A
#
# COMPACT_ATOMS: atom_id res chain seq x y z
N MET A 1 33.28 -30.86 -139.74
CA MET A 1 34.03 -30.01 -138.80
C MET A 1 33.15 -29.86 -137.57
N SER A 2 33.61 -30.45 -136.47
CA SER A 2 32.89 -30.61 -135.21
C SER A 2 33.29 -29.47 -134.28
N ASP A 3 32.54 -28.37 -134.33
CA ASP A 3 32.71 -27.29 -133.35
C ASP A 3 31.90 -27.61 -132.10
N THR A 4 32.39 -28.61 -131.36
CA THR A 4 31.92 -28.93 -130.03
C THR A 4 32.37 -27.80 -129.12
N VAL A 5 31.47 -26.89 -128.74
CA VAL A 5 31.72 -25.97 -127.64
C VAL A 5 32.19 -26.81 -126.45
N PRO A 6 33.38 -26.54 -125.86
CA PRO A 6 33.90 -27.41 -124.82
C PRO A 6 32.91 -27.48 -123.67
N ALA A 7 32.50 -28.70 -123.27
CA ALA A 7 31.62 -28.91 -122.11
C ALA A 7 32.13 -28.19 -120.84
N ALA A 8 33.45 -27.94 -120.77
CA ALA A 8 34.11 -27.14 -119.75
C ALA A 8 33.66 -25.65 -119.73
N PHE A 9 33.38 -25.02 -120.86
CA PHE A 9 32.95 -23.62 -120.93
C PHE A 9 31.52 -23.45 -120.42
N PHE A 10 30.61 -24.33 -120.82
CA PHE A 10 29.24 -24.34 -120.30
C PHE A 10 29.21 -24.61 -118.79
N ALA A 11 29.98 -25.58 -118.29
CA ALA A 11 30.10 -25.86 -116.87
C ALA A 11 30.63 -24.65 -116.08
N GLN A 12 31.66 -23.97 -116.60
CA GLN A 12 32.25 -22.77 -116.01
C GLN A 12 31.26 -21.59 -115.99
N TRP A 13 30.48 -21.40 -117.07
CA TRP A 13 29.43 -20.38 -117.13
C TRP A 13 28.30 -20.64 -116.13
N THR A 14 27.81 -21.88 -116.01
CA THR A 14 26.81 -22.24 -114.98
C THR A 14 27.35 -22.08 -113.56
N ALA A 15 28.61 -22.43 -113.30
CA ALA A 15 29.23 -22.21 -111.99
C ALA A 15 29.34 -20.71 -111.65
N LEU A 16 29.63 -19.87 -112.65
CA LEU A 16 29.67 -18.42 -112.48
C LEU A 16 28.28 -17.84 -112.22
N GLN A 17 27.25 -18.31 -112.95
CA GLN A 17 25.87 -17.90 -112.68
C GLN A 17 25.37 -18.35 -111.30
N GLN A 18 25.73 -19.55 -110.87
CA GLN A 18 25.44 -20.06 -109.53
C GLN A 18 26.05 -19.12 -108.46
N GLN A 19 27.34 -18.78 -108.59
CA GLN A 19 28.03 -17.85 -107.66
C GLN A 19 27.43 -16.44 -107.67
N VAL A 20 27.03 -15.91 -108.82
CA VAL A 20 26.36 -14.60 -108.91
C VAL A 20 25.00 -14.64 -108.23
N THR A 21 24.27 -15.76 -108.34
CA THR A 21 22.96 -15.93 -107.72
C THR A 21 23.08 -16.10 -106.20
N GLU A 22 24.03 -16.90 -105.73
CA GLU A 22 24.36 -17.07 -104.31
C GLU A 22 24.82 -15.75 -103.69
N GLY A 23 25.75 -15.04 -104.33
CA GLY A 23 26.19 -13.72 -103.87
C GLY A 23 25.08 -12.66 -103.90
N ALA A 24 24.11 -12.76 -104.81
CA ALA A 24 22.93 -11.88 -104.80
C ALA A 24 21.98 -12.19 -103.64
N MET A 25 21.79 -13.47 -103.29
CA MET A 25 21.01 -13.89 -102.12
C MET A 25 21.67 -13.44 -100.82
N GLU A 26 22.97 -13.70 -100.64
CA GLU A 26 23.74 -13.26 -99.46
C GLU A 26 23.69 -11.73 -99.30
N ARG A 27 23.80 -10.98 -100.40
CA ARG A 27 23.70 -9.51 -100.37
C ARG A 27 22.28 -9.04 -100.00
N SER A 28 21.25 -9.77 -100.38
CA SER A 28 19.86 -9.49 -99.99
C SER A 28 19.65 -9.76 -98.49
N GLU A 29 20.18 -10.87 -97.98
CA GLU A 29 20.15 -11.23 -96.56
C GLU A 29 20.88 -10.22 -95.69
N LEU A 30 22.12 -9.85 -96.06
CA LEU A 30 22.88 -8.80 -95.37
C LEU A 30 22.16 -7.45 -95.38
N LYS A 31 21.49 -7.11 -96.48
CA LYS A 31 20.71 -5.87 -96.58
C LYS A 31 19.48 -5.90 -95.65
N GLN A 32 18.85 -7.06 -95.48
CA GLN A 32 17.76 -7.25 -94.53
C GLN A 32 18.26 -7.18 -93.08
N GLU A 33 19.40 -7.81 -92.79
CA GLU A 33 20.03 -7.77 -91.47
C GLU A 33 20.44 -6.35 -91.06
N ILE A 34 21.06 -5.59 -91.98
CA ILE A 34 21.39 -4.17 -91.75
C ILE A 34 20.14 -3.37 -91.40
N ARG A 35 19.01 -3.62 -92.08
CA ARG A 35 17.74 -2.93 -91.79
C ARG A 35 17.23 -3.29 -90.39
N LEU A 36 17.23 -4.57 -90.03
CA LEU A 36 16.81 -5.03 -88.69
C LEU A 36 17.71 -4.45 -87.59
N LEU A 37 19.02 -4.40 -87.81
CA LEU A 37 19.97 -3.81 -86.87
C LEU A 37 19.75 -2.29 -86.72
N GLN A 38 19.43 -1.58 -87.81
CA GLN A 38 19.08 -0.17 -87.76
C GLN A 38 17.80 0.08 -86.97
N GLU A 39 16.75 -0.72 -87.21
CA GLU A 39 15.49 -0.64 -86.47
C GLU A 39 15.71 -0.90 -84.98
N ARG A 40 16.48 -1.93 -84.64
CA ARG A 40 16.83 -2.26 -83.25
C ARG A 40 17.66 -1.15 -82.59
N ASN A 41 18.62 -0.57 -83.28
CA ASN A 41 19.43 0.53 -82.76
C ASN A 41 18.56 1.78 -82.51
N ASN A 42 17.63 2.08 -83.41
CA ASN A 42 16.68 3.19 -83.24
C ASN A 42 15.71 2.93 -82.08
N ALA A 43 15.27 1.69 -81.86
CA ALA A 43 14.46 1.31 -80.69
C ALA A 43 15.24 1.49 -79.38
N LEU A 44 16.46 0.97 -79.30
CA LEU A 44 17.32 1.11 -78.12
C LEU A 44 17.65 2.58 -77.80
N LYS A 45 17.86 3.42 -78.82
CA LYS A 45 18.08 4.87 -78.59
C LYS A 45 16.87 5.56 -77.96
N ARG A 46 15.64 5.17 -78.33
CA ARG A 46 14.41 5.69 -77.72
C ARG A 46 14.28 5.24 -76.26
N GLU A 47 14.48 3.95 -76.02
CA GLU A 47 14.44 3.37 -74.67
C GLU A 47 15.49 4.01 -73.73
N ILE A 48 16.71 4.24 -74.22
CA ILE A 48 17.75 4.98 -73.47
C ILE A 48 17.31 6.41 -73.16
N GLY A 49 16.59 7.06 -74.07
CA GLY A 49 16.02 8.40 -73.86
C GLY A 49 14.97 8.40 -72.75
N GLU A 50 14.00 7.49 -72.84
CA GLU A 50 12.92 7.32 -71.86
C GLU A 50 13.47 7.00 -70.46
N LEU A 51 14.42 6.06 -70.37
CA LEU A 51 15.07 5.70 -69.10
C LEU A 51 15.86 6.87 -68.48
N LYS A 52 16.45 7.74 -69.30
CA LYS A 52 17.14 8.94 -68.80
C LYS A 52 16.17 9.95 -68.21
N GLU A 53 15.03 10.15 -68.87
CA GLU A 53 13.98 11.05 -68.41
C GLU A 53 13.34 10.52 -67.11
N GLU A 54 13.00 9.24 -67.08
CA GLU A 54 12.45 8.59 -65.89
C GLU A 54 13.42 8.68 -64.70
N LYS A 55 14.72 8.42 -64.94
CA LYS A 55 15.76 8.59 -63.90
C LYS A 55 15.84 10.02 -63.39
N HIS A 56 15.73 11.02 -64.27
CA HIS A 56 15.75 12.42 -63.87
C HIS A 56 14.51 12.77 -63.03
N ASN A 57 13.32 12.31 -63.45
CA ASN A 57 12.07 12.54 -62.74
C ASN A 57 12.09 11.92 -61.33
N TYR A 58 12.53 10.65 -61.20
CA TYR A 58 12.72 10.04 -59.88
C TYR A 58 13.71 10.80 -59.00
N GLY A 59 14.80 11.31 -59.59
CA GLY A 59 15.76 12.14 -58.86
C GLY A 59 15.12 13.42 -58.30
N ALA A 60 14.29 14.10 -59.10
CA ALA A 60 13.59 15.32 -58.71
C ALA A 60 12.52 15.06 -57.63
N GLU A 61 11.73 13.99 -57.78
CA GLU A 61 10.74 13.57 -56.78
C GLU A 61 11.41 13.22 -55.45
N MET A 62 12.49 12.43 -55.50
CA MET A 62 13.23 12.03 -54.30
C MET A 62 13.81 13.24 -53.55
N ASN A 63 14.38 14.22 -54.27
CA ASN A 63 14.87 15.46 -53.67
C ASN A 63 13.74 16.26 -53.02
N THR A 64 12.57 16.32 -53.65
CA THR A 64 11.40 17.02 -53.10
C THR A 64 10.90 16.36 -51.81
N ILE A 65 10.85 15.03 -51.78
CA ILE A 65 10.49 14.27 -50.58
C ILE A 65 11.52 14.50 -49.47
N PHE A 66 12.81 14.45 -49.81
CA PHE A 66 13.90 14.66 -48.85
C PHE A 66 13.83 16.04 -48.19
N GLU A 67 13.68 17.11 -48.97
CA GLU A 67 13.56 18.47 -48.40
C GLU A 67 12.30 18.64 -47.56
N ARG A 68 11.17 18.03 -47.95
CA ARG A 68 9.95 18.03 -47.13
C ARG A 68 10.19 17.35 -45.78
N GLN A 69 10.73 16.14 -45.79
CA GLN A 69 11.01 15.37 -44.57
C GLN A 69 12.00 16.11 -43.66
N LYS A 70 13.01 16.76 -44.24
CA LYS A 70 13.97 17.57 -43.49
C LYS A 70 13.32 18.75 -42.79
N ASN A 71 12.44 19.48 -43.48
CA ASN A 71 11.72 20.62 -42.90
C ASN A 71 10.74 20.17 -41.81
N GLU A 72 10.00 19.08 -42.03
CA GLU A 72 9.10 18.49 -41.02
C GLU A 72 9.86 18.06 -39.76
N LEU A 73 11.05 17.46 -39.94
CA LEU A 73 11.91 17.08 -38.83
C LEU A 73 12.43 18.30 -38.05
N GLU A 74 12.82 19.37 -38.73
CA GLU A 74 13.29 20.60 -38.09
C GLU A 74 12.18 21.25 -37.24
N GLU A 75 10.96 21.34 -37.75
CA GLU A 75 9.82 21.88 -37.00
C GLU A 75 9.44 20.99 -35.82
N ALA A 76 9.44 19.66 -35.99
CA ALA A 76 9.20 18.73 -34.89
C ALA A 76 10.27 18.89 -33.77
N LEU A 77 11.53 19.14 -34.13
CA LEU A 77 12.58 19.39 -33.14
C LEU A 77 12.38 20.70 -32.38
N LYS A 78 11.92 21.76 -33.05
CA LYS A 78 11.57 23.04 -32.41
C LYS A 78 10.40 22.87 -31.44
N ASP A 79 9.37 22.13 -31.84
CA ASP A 79 8.22 21.83 -30.99
C ASP A 79 8.61 21.00 -29.76
N ILE A 80 9.47 19.99 -29.92
CA ILE A 80 10.01 19.21 -28.80
C ILE A 80 10.79 20.11 -27.83
N ALA A 81 11.62 21.03 -28.36
CA ALA A 81 12.36 21.96 -27.51
C ALA A 81 11.43 22.90 -26.72
N ARG A 82 10.37 23.40 -27.37
CA ARG A 82 9.34 24.23 -26.71
C ARG A 82 8.63 23.44 -25.59
N LEU A 83 8.14 22.25 -25.89
CA LEU A 83 7.44 21.39 -24.92
C LEU A 83 8.33 21.01 -23.73
N ARG A 84 9.61 20.72 -23.97
CA ARG A 84 10.56 20.44 -22.87
C ARG A 84 10.73 21.63 -21.94
N LYS A 85 10.77 22.85 -22.50
CA LYS A 85 10.87 24.06 -21.70
C LYS A 85 9.60 24.29 -20.88
N GLU A 86 8.43 24.21 -21.51
CA GLU A 86 7.13 24.35 -20.83
C GLU A 86 6.96 23.33 -19.70
N HIS A 87 7.33 22.07 -19.95
CA HIS A 87 7.31 21.02 -18.93
C HIS A 87 8.24 21.35 -17.75
N SER A 88 9.47 21.79 -18.02
CA SER A 88 10.43 22.16 -16.98
C SER A 88 9.95 23.34 -16.13
N ASP A 89 9.31 24.33 -16.75
CA ASP A 89 8.76 25.49 -16.05
C ASP A 89 7.56 25.07 -15.19
N TYR A 90 6.66 24.22 -15.72
CA TYR A 90 5.54 23.64 -14.97
C TYR A 90 5.99 22.81 -13.77
N GLU A 91 6.99 21.93 -13.93
CA GLU A 91 7.54 21.14 -12.84
C GLU A 91 8.13 22.02 -11.72
N ARG A 92 8.80 23.12 -12.11
CA ARG A 92 9.37 24.09 -11.16
C ARG A 92 8.27 24.79 -10.37
N GLU A 93 7.22 25.25 -11.04
CA GLU A 93 6.07 25.90 -10.42
C GLU A 93 5.31 24.95 -9.49
N MET A 94 5.05 23.72 -9.94
CA MET A 94 4.38 22.69 -9.14
C MET A 94 5.20 22.35 -7.89
N THR A 95 6.52 22.17 -8.04
CA THR A 95 7.41 21.91 -6.91
C THR A 95 7.43 23.07 -5.90
N ALA A 96 7.46 24.31 -6.38
CA ALA A 96 7.39 25.49 -5.52
C ALA A 96 6.05 25.57 -4.76
N THR A 97 4.95 25.26 -5.44
CA THR A 97 3.60 25.24 -4.86
C THR A 97 3.47 24.15 -3.79
N ILE A 98 3.93 22.94 -4.07
CA ILE A 98 3.93 21.83 -3.10
C ILE A 98 4.73 22.20 -1.85
N LYS A 99 5.93 22.76 -2.02
CA LYS A 99 6.76 23.22 -0.89
C LYS A 99 6.06 24.30 -0.06
N LYS A 100 5.40 25.26 -0.72
CA LYS A 100 4.63 26.31 -0.05
C LYS A 100 3.48 25.73 0.77
N ILE A 101 2.69 24.82 0.21
CA ILE A 101 1.57 24.16 0.91
C ILE A 101 2.09 23.34 2.09
N GLN A 102 3.17 22.59 1.92
CA GLN A 102 3.78 21.81 3.01
C GLN A 102 4.23 22.71 4.17
N GLN A 103 4.82 23.87 3.85
CA GLN A 103 5.22 24.86 4.84
C GLN A 103 4.01 25.46 5.57
N GLU A 104 3.00 25.92 4.82
CA GLU A 104 1.78 26.50 5.39
C GLU A 104 1.02 25.48 6.27
N LEU A 105 0.96 24.22 5.86
CA LEU A 105 0.39 23.15 6.68
C LEU A 105 1.21 22.92 7.96
N GLY A 106 2.55 22.85 7.86
CA GLY A 106 3.43 22.71 9.02
C GLY A 106 3.27 23.86 10.02
N ASP A 107 3.16 25.09 9.53
CA ASP A 107 2.93 26.27 10.36
C ASP A 107 1.55 26.25 11.00
N ALA A 108 0.50 25.86 10.27
CA ALA A 108 -0.85 25.71 10.81
C ALA A 108 -0.93 24.65 11.91
N LEU A 109 -0.31 23.47 11.70
CA LEU A 109 -0.27 22.40 12.71
C LEU A 109 0.51 22.84 13.96
N LYS A 110 1.59 23.62 13.79
CA LYS A 110 2.34 24.19 14.92
C LYS A 110 1.51 25.20 15.72
N VAL A 111 0.74 26.05 15.04
CA VAL A 111 -0.18 26.99 15.68
C VAL A 111 -1.27 26.25 16.45
N GLU A 112 -1.87 25.21 15.84
CA GLU A 112 -2.87 24.37 16.50
C GLU A 112 -2.29 23.68 17.74
N ARG A 113 -1.09 23.10 17.63
CA ARG A 113 -0.36 22.50 18.77
C ARG A 113 -0.19 23.49 19.92
N ASN A 114 0.29 24.70 19.63
CA ASN A 114 0.50 25.72 20.67
C ASN A 114 -0.82 26.16 21.30
N THR A 115 -1.88 26.31 20.49
CA THR A 115 -3.23 26.64 20.99
C THR A 115 -3.75 25.56 21.94
N LEU A 116 -3.50 24.29 21.64
CA LEU A 116 -3.86 23.17 22.52
C LEU A 116 -3.07 23.19 23.83
N LEU A 117 -1.77 23.47 23.78
CA LEU A 117 -0.94 23.63 24.97
C LEU A 117 -1.46 24.79 25.83
N ASP A 118 -1.68 25.97 25.24
CA ASP A 118 -2.18 27.14 25.98
C ASP A 118 -3.51 26.88 26.71
N LYS A 119 -4.36 26.01 26.13
CA LYS A 119 -5.68 25.72 26.67
C LYS A 119 -5.73 24.58 27.67
N TYR A 120 -4.97 23.51 27.43
CA TYR A 120 -5.09 22.26 28.18
C TYR A 120 -3.84 21.90 28.97
N TYR A 121 -2.70 22.55 28.77
CA TYR A 121 -1.48 22.26 29.50
C TYR A 121 -1.26 23.28 30.63
N ASP A 122 -1.15 22.78 31.85
CA ASP A 122 -0.83 23.58 33.03
C ASP A 122 0.69 23.64 33.21
N LEU A 123 1.26 24.84 32.98
CA LEU A 123 2.69 25.13 33.13
C LEU A 123 3.20 24.95 34.57
N SER A 124 2.34 25.08 35.57
CA SER A 124 2.73 24.96 36.97
C SER A 124 2.94 23.50 37.39
N THR A 125 2.14 22.59 36.83
CA THR A 125 2.22 21.15 37.12
C THR A 125 2.93 20.35 36.04
N CYS A 126 3.16 20.95 34.86
CA CYS A 126 3.63 20.30 33.64
C CYS A 126 2.72 19.14 33.20
N GLN A 127 1.41 19.36 33.20
CA GLN A 127 0.40 18.32 32.97
C GLN A 127 -0.74 18.82 32.07
N CYS A 128 -1.22 17.96 31.18
CA CYS A 128 -2.40 18.20 30.37
C CYS A 128 -3.72 17.86 31.10
N ASP A 129 -4.78 18.62 30.89
CA ASP A 129 -6.15 18.15 31.11
C ASP A 129 -6.49 17.09 30.05
N LEU A 130 -6.24 15.82 30.36
CA LEU A 130 -6.41 14.70 29.43
C LEU A 130 -7.88 14.53 29.01
N ILE A 131 -8.85 14.80 29.90
CA ILE A 131 -10.27 14.62 29.60
C ILE A 131 -10.74 15.77 28.70
N GLY A 132 -10.39 17.02 29.02
CA GLY A 132 -10.69 18.18 28.19
C GLY A 132 -10.06 18.07 26.80
N LEU A 133 -8.78 17.70 26.75
CA LEU A 133 -8.07 17.48 25.49
C LEU A 133 -8.71 16.36 24.67
N TYR A 134 -9.11 15.23 25.29
CA TYR A 134 -9.82 14.15 24.60
C TYR A 134 -11.12 14.59 23.95
N LYS A 135 -11.96 15.30 24.69
CA LYS A 135 -13.22 15.82 24.17
C LYS A 135 -12.97 16.73 22.97
N TYR A 136 -11.99 17.61 23.08
CA TYR A 136 -11.63 18.53 22.01
C TYR A 136 -11.11 17.80 20.77
N CYS A 137 -10.11 16.93 20.93
CA CYS A 137 -9.53 16.16 19.83
C CYS A 137 -10.60 15.33 19.11
N LYS A 138 -11.56 14.80 19.84
CA LYS A 138 -12.66 14.02 19.28
C LYS A 138 -13.64 14.85 18.47
N VAL A 139 -14.04 16.03 18.98
CA VAL A 139 -14.99 16.93 18.30
C VAL A 139 -14.36 17.53 17.04
N TYR A 140 -13.12 18.01 17.14
CA TYR A 140 -12.46 18.74 16.05
C TYR A 140 -11.59 17.86 15.15
N ARG A 141 -11.50 16.54 15.44
CA ARG A 141 -10.69 15.57 14.70
C ARG A 141 -9.23 16.02 14.57
N VAL A 142 -8.67 16.48 15.68
CA VAL A 142 -7.27 16.94 15.75
C VAL A 142 -6.34 15.83 15.23
N PRO A 143 -5.41 16.14 14.31
CA PRO A 143 -4.45 15.18 13.79
C PRO A 143 -3.67 14.47 14.91
N GLU A 144 -3.38 13.18 14.71
CA GLU A 144 -2.75 12.35 15.73
C GLU A 144 -1.35 12.84 16.10
N ASP A 145 -0.56 13.28 15.12
CA ASP A 145 0.76 13.86 15.29
C ASP A 145 0.72 15.12 16.15
N VAL A 146 -0.24 16.01 15.92
CA VAL A 146 -0.45 17.21 16.76
C VAL A 146 -0.81 16.80 18.19
N ARG A 147 -1.79 15.90 18.36
CA ARG A 147 -2.20 15.40 19.68
C ARG A 147 -1.03 14.78 20.44
N ARG A 148 -0.26 13.90 19.80
CA ARG A 148 0.92 13.26 20.42
C ARG A 148 1.99 14.27 20.75
N SER A 149 2.20 15.29 19.92
CA SER A 149 3.16 16.37 20.18
C SER A 149 2.78 17.24 21.38
N VAL A 150 1.49 17.40 21.68
CA VAL A 150 1.00 18.05 22.91
C VAL A 150 1.23 17.14 24.11
N LEU A 151 0.83 15.86 24.02
CA LEU A 151 1.01 14.89 25.11
C LEU A 151 2.47 14.60 25.46
N ALA A 152 3.40 14.81 24.51
CA ALA A 152 4.84 14.67 24.76
C ALA A 152 5.39 15.71 25.76
N GLU A 153 4.69 16.83 25.97
CA GLU A 153 5.04 17.83 26.99
C GLU A 153 4.55 17.41 28.39
N ASP A 154 3.68 16.40 28.49
CA ASP A 154 3.16 15.94 29.76
C ASP A 154 4.18 15.06 30.49
N THR A 155 4.70 15.58 31.60
CA THR A 155 5.76 14.91 32.37
C THR A 155 5.22 14.11 33.55
N ARG A 156 3.91 13.81 33.61
CA ARG A 156 3.35 13.07 34.75
C ARG A 156 3.93 11.66 34.81
N LYS A 157 4.33 11.26 36.02
CA LYS A 157 4.77 9.89 36.32
C LYS A 157 3.64 9.03 36.87
N GLU A 158 2.65 9.68 37.49
CA GLU A 158 1.51 9.05 38.11
C GLU A 158 0.22 9.69 37.57
N LEU A 159 -0.75 8.85 37.20
CA LEU A 159 -2.06 9.30 36.72
C LEU A 159 -3.15 8.71 37.61
N THR A 160 -3.99 9.57 38.19
CA THR A 160 -5.21 9.12 38.88
C THR A 160 -6.40 9.20 37.93
N LEU A 161 -7.06 8.07 37.68
CA LEU A 161 -8.26 8.00 36.85
C LEU A 161 -9.51 8.19 37.72
N PRO A 162 -10.42 9.11 37.34
CA PRO A 162 -11.66 9.32 38.09
C PRO A 162 -12.59 8.11 37.96
N ALA A 163 -13.35 7.83 39.02
CA ALA A 163 -14.40 6.81 38.98
C ALA A 163 -15.49 7.13 37.95
N THR A 164 -15.68 8.42 37.64
CA THR A 164 -16.64 8.93 36.64
C THR A 164 -16.11 8.93 35.21
N LEU A 165 -14.93 8.35 34.94
CA LEU A 165 -14.26 8.44 33.64
C LEU A 165 -15.17 8.09 32.46
N GLU A 166 -15.97 7.03 32.57
CA GLU A 166 -16.93 6.61 31.53
C GLU A 166 -17.98 7.70 31.22
N GLU A 167 -18.50 8.37 32.24
CA GLU A 167 -19.44 9.47 32.09
C GLU A 167 -18.75 10.73 31.55
N ASP A 168 -17.50 10.94 31.95
CA ASP A 168 -16.72 12.11 31.56
C ASP A 168 -16.35 12.04 30.07
N ILE A 169 -16.09 10.87 29.50
CA ILE A 169 -15.71 10.72 28.08
C ILE A 169 -16.90 10.50 27.14
N ARG A 170 -18.10 10.96 27.51
CA ARG A 170 -19.35 10.84 26.74
C ARG A 170 -19.13 11.04 25.24
N GLY A 171 -19.52 10.03 24.47
CA GLY A 171 -19.29 9.94 23.02
C GLY A 171 -18.12 9.02 22.65
N GLY A 172 -17.35 8.49 23.60
CA GLY A 172 -16.27 7.53 23.39
C GLY A 172 -16.22 6.36 24.36
N SER A 173 -15.25 5.47 24.13
CA SER A 173 -14.96 4.34 25.00
C SER A 173 -13.71 4.59 25.83
N VAL A 174 -13.64 3.97 27.01
CA VAL A 174 -12.44 4.01 27.87
C VAL A 174 -11.22 3.50 27.11
N GLY A 175 -11.37 2.42 26.34
CA GLY A 175 -10.29 1.89 25.51
C GLY A 175 -9.70 2.93 24.55
N GLN A 176 -10.55 3.73 23.89
CA GLN A 176 -10.10 4.81 23.01
C GLN A 176 -9.43 5.94 23.79
N PHE A 177 -9.97 6.34 24.95
CA PHE A 177 -9.36 7.34 25.81
C PHE A 177 -7.94 6.92 26.24
N LEU A 178 -7.77 5.67 26.70
CA LEU A 178 -6.47 5.16 27.08
C LEU A 178 -5.50 5.19 25.90
N GLU A 179 -5.92 4.73 24.73
CA GLU A 179 -5.10 4.70 23.52
C GLU A 179 -4.67 6.11 23.07
N TRP A 180 -5.57 7.08 23.18
CA TRP A 180 -5.33 8.43 22.67
C TRP A 180 -4.61 9.34 23.67
N MET A 181 -4.83 9.17 24.97
CA MET A 181 -4.37 10.11 25.99
C MET A 181 -3.38 9.53 26.97
N VAL A 182 -3.49 8.26 27.32
CA VAL A 182 -2.69 7.66 28.39
C VAL A 182 -1.47 6.94 27.84
N VAL A 183 -1.65 6.12 26.80
CA VAL A 183 -0.57 5.39 26.13
C VAL A 183 0.54 6.32 25.61
N PRO A 184 0.26 7.50 25.03
CA PRO A 184 1.31 8.38 24.51
C PRO A 184 2.10 9.15 25.57
N LEU A 185 1.75 9.03 26.87
CA LEU A 185 2.43 9.78 27.94
C LEU A 185 3.85 9.22 28.15
N PRO A 186 4.91 10.01 27.94
CA PRO A 186 6.27 9.48 27.85
C PRO A 186 6.84 9.03 29.20
N GLU A 187 6.49 9.71 30.28
CA GLU A 187 7.05 9.46 31.61
C GLU A 187 6.14 8.64 32.54
N LEU A 188 4.99 8.20 32.05
CA LEU A 188 3.99 7.52 32.88
C LEU A 188 4.51 6.17 33.39
N LYS A 189 4.56 6.03 34.71
CA LYS A 189 5.02 4.80 35.40
C LYS A 189 3.90 4.10 36.14
N THR A 190 2.93 4.87 36.65
CA THR A 190 1.89 4.37 37.55
C THR A 190 0.55 4.99 37.23
N ILE A 191 -0.49 4.17 37.32
CA ILE A 191 -1.88 4.61 37.15
C ILE A 191 -2.66 4.11 38.36
N ILE A 192 -3.45 4.99 38.94
CA ILE A 192 -4.18 4.78 40.20
C ILE A 192 -5.66 5.05 39.95
N GLY A 193 -6.53 4.32 40.64
CA GLY A 193 -7.98 4.55 40.56
C GLY A 193 -8.64 3.86 39.37
N ASN A 194 -9.97 4.01 39.32
CA ASN A 194 -10.90 3.31 38.43
C ASN A 194 -10.43 1.90 38.08
N TYR A 195 -10.48 0.98 39.04
CA TYR A 195 -9.95 -0.37 38.88
C TYR A 195 -10.78 -1.26 37.95
N ASP A 196 -12.05 -0.90 37.73
CA ASP A 196 -13.00 -1.72 36.98
C ASP A 196 -12.67 -1.81 35.46
N ILE A 197 -11.68 -1.05 34.98
CA ILE A 197 -11.22 -1.01 33.58
C ILE A 197 -9.95 -1.83 33.30
N ALA A 198 -9.55 -2.73 34.20
CA ALA A 198 -8.37 -3.60 34.04
C ALA A 198 -8.29 -4.33 32.69
N ALA A 199 -9.43 -4.74 32.12
CA ALA A 199 -9.46 -5.35 30.80
C ALA A 199 -9.00 -4.40 29.68
N HIS A 200 -9.32 -3.11 29.76
CA HIS A 200 -8.86 -2.14 28.77
C HIS A 200 -7.34 -1.96 28.83
N PHE A 201 -6.72 -1.99 30.02
CA PHE A 201 -5.26 -1.99 30.14
C PHE A 201 -4.63 -3.28 29.61
N TYR A 202 -5.22 -4.44 29.89
CA TYR A 202 -4.77 -5.69 29.30
C TYR A 202 -4.80 -5.66 27.77
N VAL A 203 -5.84 -5.09 27.17
CA VAL A 203 -5.93 -4.92 25.71
C VAL A 203 -4.76 -4.11 25.18
N GLN A 204 -4.43 -2.99 25.82
CA GLN A 204 -3.27 -2.18 25.40
C GLN A 204 -1.93 -2.92 25.60
N TYR A 205 -1.82 -3.75 26.65
CA TYR A 205 -0.65 -4.59 26.87
C TYR A 205 -0.50 -5.65 25.77
N LYS A 206 -1.59 -6.34 25.41
CA LYS A 206 -1.58 -7.36 24.34
C LYS A 206 -1.27 -6.78 22.96
N LYS A 207 -1.68 -5.53 22.71
CA LYS A 207 -1.29 -4.78 21.51
C LYS A 207 0.19 -4.34 21.50
N GLY A 208 0.91 -4.51 22.61
CA GLY A 208 2.28 -4.03 22.77
C GLY A 208 2.39 -2.51 22.99
N SER A 209 1.27 -1.83 23.24
CA SER A 209 1.21 -0.38 23.41
C SER A 209 1.62 0.08 24.80
N ILE A 210 1.41 -0.74 25.83
CA ILE A 210 1.95 -0.50 27.18
C ILE A 210 2.87 -1.64 27.61
N PRO A 211 3.96 -1.35 28.34
CA PRO A 211 4.87 -2.37 28.82
C PRO A 211 4.29 -3.07 30.07
N LEU A 212 4.69 -4.32 30.30
CA LEU A 212 4.24 -5.11 31.46
C LEU A 212 4.43 -4.39 32.83
N PRO A 213 5.52 -3.64 33.10
CA PRO A 213 5.66 -2.89 34.34
C PRO A 213 4.54 -1.88 34.59
N LEU A 214 4.02 -1.22 33.55
CA LEU A 214 2.92 -0.27 33.69
C LEU A 214 1.60 -0.99 34.00
N LEU A 215 1.33 -2.11 33.33
CA LEU A 215 0.18 -2.98 33.65
C LEU A 215 0.26 -3.48 35.11
N LYS A 216 1.43 -3.94 35.55
CA LYS A 216 1.68 -4.36 36.94
C LYS A 216 1.41 -3.23 37.94
N SER A 217 1.88 -2.02 37.63
CA SER A 217 1.69 -0.86 38.49
C SER A 217 0.22 -0.52 38.65
N TYR A 218 -0.58 -0.59 37.58
CA TYR A 218 -2.01 -0.33 37.64
C TYR A 218 -2.76 -1.39 38.48
N CYS A 219 -2.40 -2.66 38.31
CA CYS A 219 -3.04 -3.77 39.02
C CYS A 219 -2.73 -3.80 40.54
N LYS A 220 -1.59 -3.23 40.97
CA LYS A 220 -1.07 -3.34 42.34
C LYS A 220 -2.08 -2.95 43.42
N ASP A 221 -2.82 -1.87 43.20
CA ASP A 221 -3.69 -1.27 44.21
C ASP A 221 -5.18 -1.68 44.07
N TYR A 222 -5.50 -2.57 43.13
CA TYR A 222 -6.85 -3.12 42.94
C TYR A 222 -7.38 -3.83 44.21
N GLY A 223 -6.46 -4.36 45.03
CA GLY A 223 -6.71 -5.31 46.11
C GLY A 223 -7.60 -4.86 47.27
N VAL A 224 -8.06 -3.59 47.33
CA VAL A 224 -8.94 -3.12 48.41
C VAL A 224 -10.36 -3.70 48.31
N LYS A 225 -10.82 -4.07 47.11
CA LYS A 225 -12.21 -4.53 46.90
C LYS A 225 -12.47 -6.00 47.26
N GLY A 226 -11.44 -6.84 47.44
CA GLY A 226 -11.58 -8.28 47.75
C GLY A 226 -12.21 -9.16 46.64
N GLN A 227 -13.05 -8.57 45.79
CA GLN A 227 -13.79 -9.23 44.71
C GLN A 227 -13.52 -8.53 43.36
N TYR A 228 -13.30 -9.34 42.32
CA TYR A 228 -13.15 -8.92 40.93
C TYR A 228 -14.40 -9.33 40.14
N ASN A 229 -15.14 -8.33 39.64
CA ASN A 229 -16.36 -8.55 38.88
C ASN A 229 -16.02 -8.64 37.39
N PHE A 230 -16.06 -9.84 36.83
CA PHE A 230 -15.84 -10.07 35.41
C PHE A 230 -17.18 -9.93 34.67
N THR A 231 -17.37 -8.82 33.97
CA THR A 231 -18.65 -8.49 33.32
C THR A 231 -18.70 -8.98 31.88
N LYS A 232 -19.89 -8.91 31.27
CA LYS A 232 -20.07 -9.15 29.82
C LYS A 232 -19.18 -8.22 28.97
N GLU A 233 -19.06 -6.95 29.35
CA GLU A 233 -18.23 -6.00 28.61
C GLU A 233 -16.75 -6.35 28.70
N THR A 234 -16.30 -6.76 29.90
CA THR A 234 -14.94 -7.26 30.12
C THR A 234 -14.66 -8.49 29.26
N LEU A 235 -15.61 -9.43 29.18
CA LEU A 235 -15.52 -10.62 28.34
C LEU A 235 -15.32 -10.25 26.86
N LEU A 236 -16.18 -9.39 26.31
CA LEU A 236 -16.09 -8.95 24.91
C LEU A 236 -14.78 -8.20 24.62
N THR A 237 -14.35 -7.35 25.56
CA THR A 237 -13.11 -6.57 25.46
C THR A 237 -11.87 -7.46 25.41
N VAL A 238 -11.79 -8.46 26.29
CA VAL A 238 -10.66 -9.39 26.37
C VAL A 238 -10.61 -10.32 25.16
N THR A 239 -11.77 -10.86 24.76
CA THR A 239 -11.86 -11.81 23.64
C THR A 239 -11.54 -11.18 22.29
N ALA A 240 -11.59 -9.86 22.17
CA ALA A 240 -11.12 -9.15 20.99
C ALA A 240 -9.60 -9.26 20.75
N VAL A 241 -8.80 -9.62 21.76
CA VAL A 241 -7.32 -9.66 21.67
C VAL A 241 -6.69 -10.98 22.14
N GLY A 242 -7.50 -11.96 22.52
CA GLY A 242 -7.02 -13.22 23.08
C GLY A 242 -8.14 -14.02 23.73
N THR A 243 -7.80 -14.84 24.72
CA THR A 243 -8.74 -15.72 25.42
C THR A 243 -8.94 -15.28 26.87
N CYS A 244 -10.05 -15.69 27.49
CA CYS A 244 -10.27 -15.39 28.91
C CYS A 244 -9.19 -16.01 29.80
N LEU A 245 -8.75 -17.23 29.49
CA LEU A 245 -7.69 -17.89 30.26
C LEU A 245 -6.38 -17.13 30.18
N GLU A 246 -5.99 -16.63 29.01
CA GLU A 246 -4.81 -15.77 28.88
C GLU A 246 -4.94 -14.48 29.69
N TYR A 247 -6.13 -13.87 29.71
CA TYR A 247 -6.39 -12.70 30.53
C TYR A 247 -6.21 -12.98 32.01
N PHE A 248 -6.88 -14.00 32.54
CA PHE A 248 -6.81 -14.31 33.97
C PHE A 248 -5.41 -14.75 34.39
N THR A 249 -4.71 -15.57 33.60
CA THR A 249 -3.32 -15.97 33.89
C THR A 249 -2.36 -14.78 33.89
N THR A 250 -2.65 -13.73 33.12
CA THR A 250 -1.82 -12.52 33.06
C THR A 250 -2.17 -11.52 34.17
N VAL A 251 -3.45 -11.22 34.34
CA VAL A 251 -3.92 -10.10 35.17
C VAL A 251 -4.18 -10.51 36.60
N LEU A 252 -4.80 -11.66 36.84
CA LEU A 252 -5.25 -12.06 38.18
C LEU A 252 -4.09 -12.17 39.19
N PRO A 253 -2.92 -12.73 38.84
CA PRO A 253 -1.76 -12.73 39.75
C PRO A 253 -1.25 -11.34 40.12
N LEU A 254 -1.58 -10.32 39.33
CA LEU A 254 -1.18 -8.92 39.60
C LEU A 254 -2.16 -8.23 40.55
N LEU A 255 -3.35 -8.79 40.76
CA LEU A 255 -4.41 -8.26 41.62
C LEU A 255 -4.31 -8.88 43.03
N GLY A 256 -3.20 -8.64 43.73
CA GLY A 256 -2.83 -9.39 44.95
C GLY A 256 -3.83 -9.36 46.12
N GLY A 257 -4.79 -8.43 46.15
CA GLY A 257 -5.86 -8.41 47.16
C GLY A 257 -7.22 -8.92 46.67
N VAL A 258 -7.32 -9.37 45.42
CA VAL A 258 -8.53 -10.03 44.91
C VAL A 258 -8.50 -11.47 45.37
N THR A 259 -9.37 -11.82 46.30
CA THR A 259 -9.55 -13.19 46.79
C THR A 259 -10.76 -13.87 46.15
N SER A 260 -11.59 -13.12 45.44
CA SER A 260 -12.74 -13.69 44.75
C SER A 260 -12.99 -13.13 43.35
N VAL A 261 -13.48 -13.98 42.45
CA VAL A 261 -13.91 -13.58 41.09
C VAL A 261 -15.38 -13.91 40.90
N ASP A 262 -16.13 -12.96 40.35
CA ASP A 262 -17.55 -13.10 40.04
C ASP A 262 -17.78 -13.08 38.54
N PHE A 263 -18.40 -14.14 38.03
CA PHE A 263 -18.80 -14.34 36.64
C PHE A 263 -20.31 -14.18 36.43
N SER A 264 -20.98 -13.38 37.26
CA SER A 264 -22.43 -13.17 37.21
C SER A 264 -22.93 -12.95 35.78
N ASN A 265 -23.87 -13.80 35.36
CA ASN A 265 -24.58 -13.80 34.08
C ASN A 265 -23.76 -14.10 32.81
N ILE A 266 -22.48 -14.51 32.89
CA ILE A 266 -21.68 -14.80 31.67
C ILE A 266 -22.19 -16.00 30.87
N GLY A 267 -22.70 -17.04 31.53
CA GLY A 267 -23.23 -18.24 30.87
C GLY A 267 -24.40 -17.97 29.92
N GLN A 268 -25.13 -16.87 30.11
CA GLN A 268 -26.25 -16.47 29.24
C GLN A 268 -25.78 -15.79 27.94
N TYR A 269 -24.55 -15.26 27.91
CA TYR A 269 -24.02 -14.49 26.76
C TYR A 269 -23.07 -15.30 25.89
N THR A 270 -22.88 -16.58 26.19
CA THR A 270 -22.03 -17.48 25.41
C THR A 270 -22.89 -18.57 24.81
N LEU A 271 -22.95 -18.61 23.47
CA LEU A 271 -23.58 -19.73 22.76
C LEU A 271 -22.83 -21.03 23.11
N PRO A 272 -23.52 -22.19 23.18
CA PRO A 272 -22.91 -23.44 23.63
C PRO A 272 -21.64 -23.82 22.85
N GLU A 273 -21.58 -23.46 21.57
CA GLU A 273 -20.49 -23.79 20.65
C GLU A 273 -19.25 -22.88 20.81
N ASP A 274 -19.44 -21.59 21.14
CA ASP A 274 -18.35 -20.60 21.25
C ASP A 274 -17.61 -20.64 22.60
N ARG A 275 -18.19 -21.27 23.62
CA ARG A 275 -17.64 -21.29 24.98
C ARG A 275 -16.21 -21.82 25.04
N ARG A 276 -15.93 -22.91 24.32
CA ARG A 276 -14.61 -23.55 24.33
C ARG A 276 -13.55 -22.64 23.75
N THR A 277 -13.86 -21.95 22.65
CA THR A 277 -12.94 -21.03 21.99
C THR A 277 -12.69 -19.78 22.84
N MET A 278 -13.75 -19.22 23.44
CA MET A 278 -13.65 -18.00 24.27
C MET A 278 -12.82 -18.19 25.54
N ILE A 279 -12.98 -19.32 26.23
CA ILE A 279 -12.19 -19.60 27.44
C ILE A 279 -10.75 -20.02 27.14
N GLY A 280 -10.38 -20.24 25.87
CA GLY A 280 -9.02 -20.64 25.46
C GLY A 280 -8.80 -22.15 25.33
N GLY A 281 -9.86 -22.91 25.08
CA GLY A 281 -9.85 -24.37 24.95
C GLY A 281 -10.23 -25.09 26.25
N GLY A 282 -10.53 -26.37 26.15
CA GLY A 282 -10.87 -27.22 27.29
C GLY A 282 -12.31 -27.08 27.79
N SER A 283 -12.56 -27.60 28.98
CA SER A 283 -13.84 -27.55 29.67
C SER A 283 -13.96 -26.31 30.56
N VAL A 284 -15.19 -25.85 30.80
CA VAL A 284 -15.45 -24.76 31.77
C VAL A 284 -14.94 -25.11 33.16
N GLY A 285 -15.00 -26.39 33.56
CA GLY A 285 -14.47 -26.85 34.84
C GLY A 285 -12.97 -26.67 34.97
N GLU A 286 -12.21 -26.99 33.92
CA GLU A 286 -10.76 -26.76 33.88
C GLU A 286 -10.43 -25.26 33.96
N PHE A 287 -11.11 -24.43 33.17
CA PHE A 287 -10.95 -22.98 33.21
C PHE A 287 -11.20 -22.40 34.61
N LEU A 288 -12.34 -22.73 35.23
CA LEU A 288 -12.68 -22.25 36.56
C LEU A 288 -11.69 -22.74 37.61
N THR A 289 -11.22 -23.98 37.50
CA THR A 289 -10.18 -24.53 38.39
C THR A 289 -8.90 -23.71 38.28
N THR A 290 -8.46 -23.40 37.06
CA THR A 290 -7.27 -22.54 36.85
C THR A 290 -7.47 -21.15 37.45
N VAL A 291 -8.62 -20.51 37.25
CA VAL A 291 -8.92 -19.20 37.85
C VAL A 291 -8.87 -19.26 39.38
N VAL A 292 -9.46 -20.29 39.99
CA VAL A 292 -9.39 -20.52 41.45
C VAL A 292 -7.94 -20.72 41.91
N ASP A 293 -7.10 -21.40 41.14
CA ASP A 293 -5.71 -21.66 41.53
C ASP A 293 -4.79 -20.44 41.42
N LEU A 294 -5.19 -19.41 40.68
CA LEU A 294 -4.49 -18.13 40.60
C LEU A 294 -4.83 -17.17 41.76
N LEU A 295 -5.88 -17.45 42.54
CA LEU A 295 -6.35 -16.57 43.61
C LEU A 295 -5.61 -16.80 44.95
N PRO A 296 -5.29 -15.73 45.70
CA PRO A 296 -4.83 -15.82 47.08
C PRO A 296 -5.94 -16.30 48.02
N GLU A 297 -5.53 -16.94 49.13
CA GLU A 297 -6.46 -17.39 50.16
C GLU A 297 -6.95 -16.23 51.05
N PRO A 298 -8.23 -16.20 51.48
CA PRO A 298 -9.27 -17.22 51.22
C PRO A 298 -9.90 -17.08 49.83
N LYS A 299 -9.77 -18.10 48.96
CA LYS A 299 -10.19 -17.98 47.56
C LYS A 299 -11.63 -18.41 47.28
N CYS A 300 -12.31 -17.69 46.39
CA CYS A 300 -13.69 -18.01 45.99
C CYS A 300 -13.97 -17.58 44.54
N VAL A 301 -14.60 -18.46 43.75
CA VAL A 301 -15.19 -18.06 42.47
C VAL A 301 -16.71 -18.17 42.58
N ARG A 302 -17.44 -17.22 42.01
CA ARG A 302 -18.91 -17.17 42.00
C ARG A 302 -19.43 -16.96 40.58
N GLY A 303 -20.66 -17.38 40.31
CA GLY A 303 -21.32 -17.17 39.01
C GLY A 303 -20.94 -18.20 37.93
N PHE A 304 -20.98 -17.76 36.66
CA PHE A 304 -20.79 -18.53 35.42
C PHE A 304 -22.05 -19.26 34.90
N TYR A 305 -22.84 -19.89 35.77
CA TYR A 305 -24.19 -20.40 35.48
C TYR A 305 -25.15 -19.91 36.58
N GLU A 306 -26.48 -19.94 36.37
CA GLU A 306 -27.48 -19.58 37.41
C GLU A 306 -27.35 -20.39 38.72
N TYR A 307 -26.51 -21.43 38.73
CA TYR A 307 -26.14 -22.20 39.92
C TYR A 307 -24.80 -21.75 40.51
N TYR A 308 -24.84 -21.32 41.77
CA TYR A 308 -23.68 -21.01 42.60
C TYR A 308 -22.71 -22.21 42.70
N TYR A 309 -21.59 -22.17 41.98
CA TYR A 309 -20.44 -23.03 42.28
C TYR A 309 -19.59 -22.37 43.37
N VAL A 310 -19.79 -22.75 44.63
CA VAL A 310 -18.84 -22.41 45.71
C VAL A 310 -17.76 -23.48 45.75
N LEU A 311 -16.65 -23.26 45.04
CA LEU A 311 -15.43 -24.05 45.23
C LEU A 311 -14.63 -23.47 46.39
N THR A 312 -14.96 -23.85 47.62
CA THR A 312 -14.10 -23.56 48.79
C THR A 312 -13.19 -24.77 49.07
N ARG A 313 -11.90 -24.64 48.77
CA ARG A 313 -10.90 -25.55 49.37
C ARG A 313 -10.71 -25.15 50.83
N ARG A 314 -11.52 -25.70 51.74
CA ARG A 314 -11.17 -25.70 53.16
C ARG A 314 -9.98 -26.64 53.36
N GLN A 315 -8.80 -26.10 53.68
CA GLN A 315 -7.76 -26.90 54.33
C GLN A 315 -8.26 -27.30 55.73
N ASN A 316 -8.95 -28.44 55.81
CA ASN A 316 -9.10 -29.14 57.07
C ASN A 316 -7.82 -29.95 57.34
N GLY A 317 -6.81 -29.28 57.90
CA GLY A 317 -5.69 -29.92 58.59
C GLY A 317 -5.82 -29.68 60.09
N LYS A 318 -6.48 -30.59 60.81
CA LYS A 318 -6.45 -30.67 62.27
C LYS A 318 -5.20 -31.45 62.69
N LYS A 319 -4.44 -30.86 63.62
CA LYS A 319 -3.44 -31.43 64.55
C LYS A 319 -2.23 -32.15 63.96
#